data_AF-A0A414NGZ9-F1
#
_entry.id   AF-A0A414NGZ9-F1
#
_cell.length_a   1.000
_cell.length_b   1.000
_cell.length_c   1.000
_cell.angle_alpha   90.00
_cell.angle_beta   90.00
_cell.angle_gamma   90.00
#
_symmetry.space_group_name_H-M   'P 1'
#
loop_
_entity.id
_entity.type
_entity.pdbx_description
1 polymer ?
#
loop_
_entity_poly.entity_id
_entity_poly.type
_entity_poly.pdbx_seq_one_letter_code
_entity_poly.pdbx_strand_id
1 'polypeptide(L)'
;MQLYLKLALGNVRRGARVYSVYFATLGFAACLLYSFVASTDHLRAMGLSPEQLGVLGSAGDILQAFSVFTVLVFLFLVRYANRFLLRRRKREFALYELCGMGRSAVSVVLVAETALVGAGALACGLAAGAALSPAFGAVAAFVFDAPWRLAFSFSLDSAAWTAGCFAVVFAVNAVDGARDIARRPLIELMSAERAPERMRLGGQVARGGQAVLAAVLLAVVWGSCVFQPVYFIAFIIPMGFAACFATSLVARLGVAAWGERARGRSERYWDGLTAFTVRQVEARVSSTSMALACVCVLVAVAVCMMVAGFVFSIGLRTPEMVSAGIAASMAPIGYIGIFYGAVFLLSAVAVLALQQLSGAVDARRAYGVLGQLGCDRALMRASVRRQLALYFAAPLAGALVHDVFGLFLVAFLAFALGAEGLFAIVAGVLAFTVGLMAAYGAITAHAVERVVLPL
;
A
#
# COMPACT_ATOMS: atom_id res chain seq x y z
N MET A 1 27.35 3.06 -25.16
CA MET A 1 26.04 2.46 -24.77
C MET A 1 26.16 0.99 -24.37
N GLN A 2 26.86 0.14 -25.14
CA GLN A 2 27.02 -1.29 -24.83
C GLN A 2 27.69 -1.59 -23.47
N LEU A 3 28.72 -0.82 -23.06
CA LEU A 3 29.37 -0.98 -21.75
C LEU A 3 28.41 -0.75 -20.59
N TYR A 4 27.58 0.30 -20.66
CA TYR A 4 26.64 0.67 -19.60
C TYR A 4 25.50 -0.35 -19.45
N LEU A 5 24.99 -0.88 -20.57
CA LEU A 5 24.01 -1.98 -20.57
C LEU A 5 24.60 -3.27 -19.99
N LYS A 6 25.85 -3.60 -20.32
CA LYS A 6 26.54 -4.76 -19.75
C LYS A 6 26.76 -4.63 -18.24
N LEU A 7 27.13 -3.44 -17.77
CA LEU A 7 27.22 -3.13 -16.34
C LEU A 7 25.86 -3.24 -15.66
N ALA A 8 24.82 -2.63 -16.23
CA ALA A 8 23.46 -2.68 -15.70
C ALA A 8 22.95 -4.12 -15.57
N LEU A 9 23.07 -4.93 -16.63
CA LEU A 9 22.65 -6.33 -16.60
C LEU A 9 23.45 -7.16 -15.58
N GLY A 10 24.76 -6.93 -15.50
CA GLY A 10 25.63 -7.55 -14.52
C GLY A 10 25.26 -7.19 -13.08
N ASN A 11 24.84 -5.94 -12.84
CA ASN A 11 24.44 -5.46 -11.52
C ASN A 11 23.07 -6.01 -11.10
N VAL A 12 22.10 -6.06 -12.02
CA VAL A 12 20.80 -6.71 -11.77
C VAL A 12 20.99 -8.18 -11.42
N ARG A 13 21.84 -8.91 -12.17
CA ARG A 13 22.11 -10.33 -11.93
C ARG A 13 22.85 -10.57 -10.61
N ARG A 14 23.89 -9.78 -10.31
CA ARG A 14 24.66 -9.90 -9.04
C ARG A 14 23.85 -9.46 -7.82
N GLY A 15 22.98 -8.47 -7.99
CA GLY A 15 22.12 -7.95 -6.93
C GLY A 15 20.79 -8.71 -6.76
N ALA A 16 20.52 -9.78 -7.50
CA ALA A 16 19.17 -10.38 -7.62
C ALA A 16 18.49 -10.68 -6.27
N ARG A 17 19.25 -11.06 -5.23
CA ARG A 17 18.72 -11.27 -3.87
C ARG A 17 18.28 -9.99 -3.16
N VAL A 18 18.92 -8.86 -3.45
CA VAL A 18 18.55 -7.54 -2.92
C VAL A 18 17.43 -6.92 -3.76
N TYR A 19 17.45 -7.18 -5.07
CA TYR A 19 16.37 -6.78 -5.99
C TYR A 19 15.09 -7.57 -5.82
N SER A 20 15.13 -8.79 -5.26
CA SER A 20 13.97 -9.68 -5.23
C SER A 20 12.75 -9.06 -4.56
N VAL A 21 12.93 -8.35 -3.43
CA VAL A 21 11.83 -7.68 -2.72
C VAL A 21 11.24 -6.54 -3.55
N TYR A 22 12.09 -5.73 -4.18
CA TYR A 22 11.64 -4.66 -5.06
C TYR A 22 10.94 -5.21 -6.31
N PHE A 23 11.57 -6.16 -7.00
CA PHE A 23 11.05 -6.83 -8.18
C PHE A 23 9.70 -7.48 -7.89
N ALA A 24 9.58 -8.20 -6.76
CA ALA A 24 8.32 -8.79 -6.33
C ALA A 24 7.27 -7.72 -6.05
N THR A 25 7.62 -6.62 -5.39
CA THR A 25 6.69 -5.51 -5.15
C THR A 25 6.19 -4.89 -6.45
N LEU A 26 7.09 -4.65 -7.40
CA LEU A 26 6.75 -4.07 -8.70
C LEU A 26 5.93 -5.04 -9.56
N GLY A 27 6.31 -6.31 -9.60
CA GLY A 27 5.57 -7.33 -10.32
C GLY A 27 4.18 -7.54 -9.73
N PHE A 28 4.06 -7.51 -8.40
CA PHE A 28 2.77 -7.55 -7.73
C PHE A 28 1.92 -6.30 -8.01
N ALA A 29 2.52 -5.11 -7.99
CA ALA A 29 1.83 -3.87 -8.38
C ALA A 29 1.35 -3.92 -9.83
N ALA A 30 2.17 -4.45 -10.76
CA ALA A 30 1.80 -4.61 -12.17
C ALA A 30 0.69 -5.63 -12.35
N CYS A 31 0.76 -6.74 -11.62
CA CYS A 31 -0.28 -7.76 -11.56
C CYS A 31 -1.61 -7.15 -11.11
N LEU A 32 -1.63 -6.50 -9.94
CA LEU A 32 -2.86 -5.91 -9.40
C LEU A 32 -3.41 -4.80 -10.28
N LEU A 33 -2.55 -3.93 -10.83
CA LEU A 33 -3.00 -2.87 -11.74
C LEU A 33 -3.58 -3.45 -13.03
N TYR A 34 -2.95 -4.47 -13.61
CA TYR A 34 -3.50 -5.15 -14.79
C TYR A 34 -4.84 -5.79 -14.49
N SER A 35 -4.92 -6.59 -13.42
CA SER A 35 -6.15 -7.24 -13.01
C SER A 35 -7.27 -6.23 -12.80
N PHE A 36 -6.94 -5.07 -12.23
CA PHE A 36 -7.85 -3.96 -12.05
C PHE A 36 -8.39 -3.40 -13.35
N VAL A 37 -7.52 -3.01 -14.29
CA VAL A 37 -7.95 -2.43 -15.57
C VAL A 37 -8.74 -3.47 -16.37
N ALA A 38 -8.26 -4.72 -16.37
CA ALA A 38 -8.91 -5.81 -17.07
C ALA A 38 -10.29 -6.13 -16.49
N SER A 39 -10.56 -5.90 -15.20
CA SER A 39 -11.85 -6.23 -14.57
C SER A 39 -13.06 -5.63 -15.30
N THR A 40 -12.93 -4.41 -15.85
CA THR A 40 -13.97 -3.75 -16.66
C THR A 40 -14.18 -4.43 -18.02
N ASP A 41 -13.10 -4.91 -18.64
CA ASP A 41 -13.19 -5.66 -19.89
C ASP A 41 -13.85 -7.02 -19.67
N HIS A 42 -13.56 -7.69 -18.55
CA HIS A 42 -14.23 -8.93 -18.15
C HIS A 42 -15.74 -8.74 -17.96
N LEU A 43 -16.15 -7.62 -17.36
CA LEU A 43 -17.58 -7.27 -17.23
C LEU A 43 -18.26 -7.13 -18.60
N ARG A 44 -17.64 -6.40 -19.52
CA ARG A 44 -18.20 -6.19 -20.87
C ARG A 44 -18.28 -7.49 -21.68
N ALA A 45 -17.32 -8.39 -21.48
CA ALA A 45 -17.29 -9.69 -22.15
C ALA A 45 -18.42 -10.64 -21.73
N MET A 46 -19.05 -10.43 -20.56
CA MET A 46 -20.17 -11.26 -20.09
C MET A 46 -21.52 -10.95 -20.76
N GLY A 47 -21.57 -9.98 -21.68
CA GLY A 47 -22.80 -9.67 -22.42
C GLY A 47 -23.86 -8.98 -21.56
N LEU A 48 -23.48 -7.87 -20.91
CA LEU A 48 -24.36 -7.08 -20.05
C LEU A 48 -25.61 -6.61 -20.80
N SER A 49 -26.76 -6.63 -20.12
CA SER A 49 -28.01 -6.07 -20.63
C SER A 49 -27.90 -4.55 -20.87
N PRO A 50 -28.73 -3.96 -21.76
CA PRO A 50 -28.74 -2.51 -21.99
C PRO A 50 -28.92 -1.69 -20.71
N GLU A 51 -29.71 -2.19 -19.75
CA GLU A 51 -29.92 -1.54 -18.45
C GLU A 51 -28.67 -1.57 -17.56
N GLN A 52 -27.96 -2.70 -17.53
CA GLN A 52 -26.68 -2.83 -16.82
C GLN A 52 -25.59 -1.95 -17.41
N LEU A 53 -25.56 -1.81 -18.75
CA LEU A 53 -24.66 -0.90 -19.44
C LEU A 53 -25.02 0.57 -19.15
N GLY A 54 -26.31 0.91 -19.04
CA GLY A 54 -26.79 2.23 -18.65
C GLY A 54 -26.31 2.62 -17.25
N VAL A 55 -26.49 1.74 -16.26
CA VAL A 55 -25.99 1.97 -14.89
C VAL A 55 -24.46 2.09 -14.87
N LEU A 56 -23.75 1.22 -15.58
CA LEU A 56 -22.29 1.28 -15.65
C LEU A 56 -21.81 2.59 -16.30
N GLY A 57 -22.53 3.09 -17.30
CA GLY A 57 -22.29 4.37 -17.94
C GLY A 57 -22.53 5.55 -16.99
N SER A 58 -23.64 5.56 -16.25
CA SER A 58 -23.94 6.59 -15.25
C SER A 58 -22.97 6.58 -14.07
N ALA A 59 -22.45 5.41 -13.69
CA ALA A 59 -21.40 5.27 -12.69
C ALA A 59 -19.98 5.53 -13.25
N GLY A 60 -19.84 5.77 -14.56
CA GLY A 60 -18.57 5.85 -15.26
C GLY A 60 -17.58 6.85 -14.66
N ASP A 61 -18.06 8.04 -14.30
CA ASP A 61 -17.22 9.08 -13.69
C ASP A 61 -16.65 8.65 -12.33
N ILE A 62 -17.48 7.99 -11.51
CA ILE A 62 -17.08 7.48 -10.18
C ILE A 62 -16.06 6.34 -10.36
N LEU A 63 -16.32 5.44 -11.31
CA LEU A 63 -15.43 4.31 -11.62
C LEU A 63 -14.07 4.78 -12.17
N GLN A 64 -14.07 5.82 -13.01
CA GLN A 64 -12.85 6.45 -13.49
C GLN A 64 -12.08 7.11 -12.35
N ALA A 65 -12.75 7.78 -11.42
CA ALA A 65 -12.10 8.39 -10.25
C ALA A 65 -11.38 7.35 -9.38
N PHE A 66 -12.03 6.21 -9.09
CA PHE A 66 -11.38 5.10 -8.39
C PHE A 66 -10.24 4.49 -9.19
N SER A 67 -10.37 4.39 -10.52
CA SER A 67 -9.30 3.91 -11.40
C SER A 67 -8.05 4.79 -11.34
N VAL A 68 -8.23 6.11 -11.39
CA VAL A 68 -7.14 7.06 -11.21
C VAL A 68 -6.53 6.95 -9.81
N PHE A 69 -7.36 6.85 -8.77
CA PHE A 69 -6.89 6.67 -7.39
C PHE A 69 -6.02 5.42 -7.24
N THR A 70 -6.43 4.28 -7.82
CA THR A 70 -5.64 3.03 -7.84
C THR A 70 -4.28 3.22 -8.49
N VAL A 71 -4.20 3.90 -9.64
CA VAL A 71 -2.93 4.21 -10.30
C VAL A 71 -2.03 5.07 -9.41
N LEU A 72 -2.59 6.07 -8.72
CA LEU A 72 -1.84 6.95 -7.81
C LEU A 72 -1.27 6.18 -6.60
N VAL A 73 -2.04 5.24 -6.06
CA VAL A 73 -1.59 4.34 -4.99
C VAL A 73 -0.40 3.49 -5.45
N PHE A 74 -0.48 2.89 -6.63
CA PHE A 74 0.62 2.10 -7.17
C PHE A 74 1.84 2.96 -7.52
N LEU A 75 1.65 4.17 -8.06
CA LEU A 75 2.72 5.14 -8.25
C LEU A 75 3.46 5.43 -6.93
N PHE A 76 2.71 5.63 -5.84
CA PHE A 76 3.29 5.81 -4.51
C PHE A 76 4.08 4.58 -4.04
N LEU A 77 3.52 3.38 -4.21
CA LEU A 77 4.19 2.12 -3.85
C LEU A 77 5.50 1.92 -4.63
N VAL A 78 5.49 2.10 -5.96
CA VAL A 78 6.69 1.95 -6.78
C VAL A 78 7.73 3.01 -6.42
N ARG A 79 7.31 4.26 -6.16
CA ARG A 79 8.21 5.33 -5.71
C ARG A 79 8.87 4.99 -4.36
N TYR A 80 8.09 4.46 -3.42
CA TYR A 80 8.61 4.03 -2.13
C TYR A 80 9.62 2.87 -2.28
N ALA A 81 9.27 1.87 -3.10
CA ALA A 81 10.14 0.73 -3.41
C ALA A 81 11.45 1.16 -4.08
N ASN A 82 11.38 2.12 -5.01
CA ASN A 82 12.54 2.60 -5.75
C ASN A 82 13.49 3.39 -4.82
N ARG A 83 12.94 4.24 -3.96
CA ARG A 83 13.72 4.95 -2.93
C ARG A 83 14.48 4.00 -2.02
N PHE A 84 13.88 2.88 -1.65
CA PHE A 84 14.52 1.84 -0.84
C PHE A 84 15.74 1.21 -1.55
N LEU A 85 15.59 0.78 -2.81
CA LEU A 85 16.71 0.24 -3.58
C LEU A 85 17.84 1.25 -3.77
N LEU A 86 17.50 2.47 -4.17
CA LEU A 86 18.47 3.54 -4.39
C LEU A 86 19.31 3.78 -3.16
N ARG A 87 18.68 3.90 -1.98
CA ARG A 87 19.40 4.10 -0.70
C ARG A 87 20.49 3.07 -0.45
N ARG A 88 20.25 1.79 -0.78
CA ARG A 88 21.21 0.69 -0.55
C ARG A 88 22.33 0.65 -1.57
N ARG A 89 22.08 1.13 -2.79
CA ARG A 89 23.05 1.10 -3.89
C ARG A 89 23.86 2.39 -4.04
N LYS A 90 23.55 3.44 -3.29
CA LYS A 90 24.33 4.69 -3.26
C LYS A 90 25.81 4.47 -3.01
N ARG A 91 26.18 3.49 -2.18
CA ARG A 91 27.58 3.15 -1.93
C ARG A 91 28.27 2.48 -3.13
N GLU A 92 27.55 1.66 -3.88
CA GLU A 92 28.02 1.08 -5.15
C GLU A 92 28.23 2.18 -6.20
N PHE A 93 27.29 3.11 -6.31
CA PHE A 93 27.41 4.28 -7.20
C PHE A 93 28.56 5.22 -6.80
N ALA A 94 28.80 5.40 -5.50
CA ALA A 94 29.96 6.14 -5.00
C ALA A 94 31.28 5.47 -5.39
N LEU A 95 31.35 4.13 -5.39
CA LEU A 95 32.53 3.39 -5.85
C LEU A 95 32.77 3.59 -7.35
N TYR A 96 31.71 3.65 -8.16
CA TYR A 96 31.84 3.96 -9.58
C TYR A 96 32.42 5.36 -9.81
N GLU A 97 31.98 6.37 -9.05
CA GLU A 97 32.57 7.72 -9.09
C GLU A 97 34.03 7.73 -8.63
N LEU A 98 34.38 6.99 -7.56
CA LEU A 98 35.76 6.85 -7.09
C LEU A 98 36.68 6.19 -8.12
N CYS A 99 36.16 5.24 -8.91
CA CYS A 99 36.89 4.59 -10.00
C CYS A 99 36.96 5.45 -11.28
N GLY A 100 36.54 6.72 -11.23
CA GLY A 100 36.67 7.67 -12.33
C GLY A 100 35.47 7.74 -13.28
N MET A 101 34.33 7.10 -12.98
CA MET A 101 33.12 7.29 -13.78
C MET A 101 32.51 8.67 -13.51
N GLY A 102 32.22 9.41 -14.57
CA GLY A 102 31.49 10.68 -14.46
C GLY A 102 30.06 10.47 -13.93
N ARG A 103 29.53 11.47 -13.19
CA ARG A 103 28.17 11.42 -12.58
C ARG A 103 27.06 11.13 -13.58
N SER A 104 27.19 11.65 -14.80
CA SER A 104 26.23 11.40 -15.90
C SER A 104 26.27 9.94 -16.36
N ALA A 105 27.44 9.30 -16.39
CA ALA A 105 27.57 7.90 -16.75
C ALA A 105 26.96 6.99 -15.68
N VAL A 106 27.17 7.30 -14.39
CA VAL A 106 26.53 6.60 -13.26
C VAL A 106 25.01 6.74 -13.31
N SER A 107 24.51 7.93 -13.63
CA SER A 107 23.06 8.17 -13.79
C SER A 107 22.47 7.35 -14.94
N VAL A 108 23.17 7.23 -16.08
CA VAL A 108 22.73 6.39 -17.21
C VAL A 108 22.69 4.91 -16.83
N VAL A 109 23.69 4.41 -16.10
CA VAL A 109 23.69 3.03 -15.60
C VAL A 109 22.50 2.79 -14.68
N LEU A 110 22.23 3.70 -13.74
CA LEU A 110 21.07 3.60 -12.85
C LEU A 110 19.75 3.55 -13.63
N VAL A 111 19.57 4.44 -14.61
CA VAL A 111 18.35 4.50 -15.41
C VAL A 111 18.16 3.19 -16.19
N ALA A 112 19.24 2.66 -16.79
CA ALA A 112 19.20 1.39 -17.51
C ALA A 112 18.85 0.22 -16.60
N GLU A 113 19.40 0.15 -15.39
CA GLU A 113 19.07 -0.89 -14.41
C GLU A 113 17.61 -0.81 -13.97
N THR A 114 17.15 0.40 -13.67
CA THR A 114 15.76 0.64 -13.25
C THR A 114 14.79 0.23 -14.36
N ALA A 115 15.12 0.54 -15.61
CA ALA A 115 14.33 0.13 -16.78
C ALA A 115 14.32 -1.39 -16.98
N LEU A 116 15.47 -2.07 -16.87
CA LEU A 116 15.55 -3.53 -17.02
C LEU A 116 14.76 -4.27 -15.95
N VAL A 117 14.94 -3.89 -14.68
CA VAL A 117 14.18 -4.48 -13.56
C VAL A 117 12.70 -4.18 -13.73
N GLY A 118 12.37 -2.98 -14.18
CA GLY A 118 11.00 -2.56 -14.41
C GLY A 118 10.28 -3.33 -15.52
N ALA A 119 10.96 -3.52 -16.66
CA ALA A 119 10.43 -4.30 -17.77
C ALA A 119 10.22 -5.77 -17.38
N GLY A 120 11.18 -6.37 -16.66
CA GLY A 120 11.03 -7.72 -16.15
C GLY A 120 9.87 -7.85 -15.16
N ALA A 121 9.73 -6.89 -14.25
CA ALA A 121 8.65 -6.89 -13.26
C ALA A 121 7.27 -6.70 -13.93
N LEU A 122 7.17 -5.81 -14.93
CA LEU A 122 5.95 -5.63 -15.70
C LEU A 122 5.57 -6.91 -16.45
N ALA A 123 6.51 -7.55 -17.14
CA ALA A 123 6.25 -8.80 -17.86
C ALA A 123 5.77 -9.91 -16.92
N CYS A 124 6.45 -10.12 -15.80
CA CYS A 124 6.03 -11.09 -14.78
C CYS A 124 4.69 -10.73 -14.14
N GLY A 125 4.43 -9.44 -13.92
CA GLY A 125 3.18 -8.95 -13.35
C GLY A 125 2.00 -9.16 -14.29
N LEU A 126 2.14 -8.84 -15.58
CA LEU A 126 1.11 -9.12 -16.60
C LEU A 126 0.83 -10.62 -16.71
N ALA A 127 1.87 -11.46 -16.73
CA ALA A 127 1.72 -12.91 -16.76
C ALA A 127 1.01 -13.44 -15.51
N ALA A 128 1.38 -12.96 -14.32
CA ALA A 128 0.72 -13.33 -13.07
C ALA A 128 -0.74 -12.85 -13.02
N GLY A 129 -1.02 -11.63 -13.50
CA GLY A 129 -2.36 -11.07 -13.56
C GLY A 129 -3.26 -11.83 -14.53
N ALA A 130 -2.72 -12.27 -15.67
CA ALA A 130 -3.40 -13.15 -16.61
C ALA A 130 -3.67 -14.53 -15.99
N ALA A 131 -2.71 -15.10 -15.26
CA ALA A 131 -2.87 -16.37 -14.56
C ALA A 131 -3.93 -16.30 -13.44
N LEU A 132 -4.12 -15.12 -12.82
CA LEU A 132 -5.16 -14.88 -11.83
C LEU A 132 -6.53 -14.55 -12.43
N SER A 133 -6.65 -14.41 -13.76
CA SER A 133 -7.95 -14.13 -14.43
C SER A 133 -9.10 -15.04 -14.01
N PRO A 134 -8.92 -16.38 -13.80
CA PRO A 134 -10.04 -17.22 -13.38
C PRO A 134 -10.53 -16.96 -11.96
N ALA A 135 -9.65 -16.49 -11.06
CA ALA A 135 -10.03 -16.09 -9.71
C ALA A 135 -10.91 -14.83 -9.74
N PHE A 136 -10.61 -13.89 -10.64
CA PHE A 136 -11.46 -12.71 -10.86
C PHE A 136 -12.78 -13.08 -11.54
N GLY A 137 -12.75 -14.02 -12.48
CA GLY A 137 -13.94 -14.64 -13.05
C GLY A 137 -14.82 -15.34 -12.01
N ALA A 138 -14.25 -15.90 -10.94
CA ALA A 138 -15.01 -16.48 -9.83
C ALA A 138 -15.78 -15.42 -9.03
N VAL A 139 -15.17 -14.25 -8.79
CA VAL A 139 -15.85 -13.11 -8.15
C VAL A 139 -16.98 -12.60 -9.04
N ALA A 140 -16.76 -12.50 -10.36
CA ALA A 140 -17.80 -12.14 -11.31
C ALA A 140 -18.96 -13.15 -11.30
N ALA A 141 -18.65 -14.44 -11.43
CA ALA A 141 -19.63 -15.51 -11.40
C ALA A 141 -20.48 -15.47 -10.11
N PHE A 142 -19.83 -15.25 -8.95
CA PHE A 142 -20.51 -15.08 -7.68
C PHE A 142 -21.48 -13.89 -7.69
N VAL A 143 -21.03 -12.71 -8.15
CA VAL A 143 -21.83 -11.48 -8.11
C VAL A 143 -23.02 -11.52 -9.06
N PHE A 144 -22.81 -12.04 -10.27
CA PHE A 144 -23.85 -12.16 -11.30
C PHE A 144 -24.70 -13.44 -11.18
N ASP A 145 -24.48 -14.25 -10.15
CA ASP A 145 -25.18 -15.53 -9.94
C ASP A 145 -25.07 -16.48 -11.14
N ALA A 146 -23.91 -16.44 -11.79
CA ALA A 146 -23.61 -17.23 -12.99
C ALA A 146 -22.74 -18.45 -12.63
N PRO A 147 -22.83 -19.56 -13.41
CA PRO A 147 -21.98 -20.72 -13.20
C PRO A 147 -20.52 -20.35 -13.47
N TRP A 148 -19.66 -20.56 -12.46
CA TRP A 148 -18.22 -20.35 -12.64
C TRP A 148 -17.64 -21.39 -13.59
N ARG A 149 -16.87 -20.92 -14.58
CA ARG A 149 -16.09 -21.75 -15.49
C ARG A 149 -14.64 -21.28 -15.48
N LEU A 150 -13.70 -22.23 -15.47
CA LEU A 150 -12.28 -21.92 -15.56
C LEU A 150 -11.97 -21.40 -16.98
N ALA A 151 -11.85 -20.09 -17.12
CA ALA A 151 -11.48 -19.42 -18.36
C ALA A 151 -10.33 -18.45 -18.09
N PHE A 152 -9.28 -18.57 -18.89
CA PHE A 152 -8.18 -17.63 -18.89
C PHE A 152 -8.45 -16.56 -19.94
N SER A 153 -8.40 -15.30 -19.52
CA SER A 153 -8.63 -14.14 -20.38
C SER A 153 -7.45 -13.19 -20.30
N PHE A 154 -7.02 -12.71 -21.46
CA PHE A 154 -5.96 -11.72 -21.57
C PHE A 154 -6.45 -10.56 -22.45
N SER A 155 -6.68 -9.40 -21.83
CA SER A 155 -6.98 -8.15 -22.55
C SER A 155 -5.68 -7.43 -22.93
N LEU A 156 -5.46 -7.27 -24.23
CA LEU A 156 -4.30 -6.54 -24.76
C LEU A 156 -4.39 -5.04 -24.48
N ASP A 157 -5.60 -4.48 -24.53
CA ASP A 157 -5.85 -3.06 -24.25
C ASP A 157 -5.55 -2.73 -22.79
N SER A 158 -6.02 -3.57 -21.87
CA SER A 158 -5.69 -3.46 -20.44
C SER A 158 -4.20 -3.62 -20.17
N ALA A 159 -3.52 -4.51 -20.90
CA ALA A 159 -2.07 -4.69 -20.81
C ALA A 159 -1.31 -3.45 -21.31
N ALA A 160 -1.72 -2.88 -22.43
CA ALA A 160 -1.13 -1.67 -23.00
C ALA A 160 -1.32 -0.45 -22.08
N TRP A 161 -2.52 -0.28 -21.51
CA TRP A 161 -2.79 0.77 -20.53
C TRP A 161 -1.94 0.63 -19.27
N THR A 162 -1.84 -0.61 -18.74
CA THR A 162 -0.99 -0.93 -17.59
C THR A 162 0.47 -0.63 -17.89
N ALA A 163 0.96 -1.02 -19.08
CA ALA A 163 2.31 -0.73 -19.53
C ALA A 163 2.57 0.78 -19.65
N GLY A 164 1.61 1.55 -20.16
CA GLY A 164 1.68 3.01 -20.22
C GLY A 164 1.79 3.66 -18.83
N CYS A 165 0.95 3.23 -17.88
CA CYS A 165 1.01 3.69 -16.49
C CYS A 165 2.37 3.36 -15.86
N PHE A 166 2.85 2.13 -16.03
CA PHE A 166 4.16 1.71 -15.53
C PHE A 166 5.30 2.50 -16.19
N ALA A 167 5.22 2.80 -17.49
CA ALA A 167 6.23 3.61 -18.18
C ALA A 167 6.33 5.02 -17.58
N VAL A 168 5.21 5.69 -17.31
CA VAL A 168 5.19 7.00 -16.63
C VAL A 168 5.80 6.91 -15.23
N VAL A 169 5.37 5.91 -14.45
CA VAL A 169 5.89 5.65 -13.10
C VAL A 169 7.41 5.43 -13.14
N PHE A 170 7.92 4.65 -14.07
CA PHE A 170 9.36 4.41 -14.22
C PHE A 170 10.10 5.65 -14.70
N ALA A 171 9.55 6.42 -15.63
CA ALA A 171 10.16 7.65 -16.10
C ALA A 171 10.36 8.63 -14.94
N VAL A 172 9.32 8.85 -14.11
CA VAL A 172 9.42 9.69 -12.90
C VAL A 172 10.48 9.14 -11.94
N ASN A 173 10.47 7.83 -11.68
CA ASN A 173 11.44 7.18 -10.80
C ASN A 173 12.89 7.26 -11.29
N ALA A 174 13.10 7.11 -12.61
CA ALA A 174 14.39 7.22 -13.26
C ALA A 174 14.93 8.65 -13.18
N VAL A 175 14.08 9.66 -13.43
CA VAL A 175 14.42 11.07 -13.31
C VAL A 175 14.76 11.44 -11.86
N ASP A 176 13.94 11.02 -10.91
CA ASP A 176 14.18 11.29 -9.48
C ASP A 176 15.47 10.61 -8.99
N GLY A 177 15.73 9.36 -9.41
CA GLY A 177 16.97 8.65 -9.09
C GLY A 177 18.20 9.30 -9.69
N ALA A 178 18.15 9.69 -10.97
CA ALA A 178 19.23 10.39 -11.66
C ALA A 178 19.53 11.75 -11.01
N ARG A 179 18.48 12.53 -10.67
CA ARG A 179 18.62 13.82 -9.97
C ARG A 179 19.22 13.65 -8.57
N ASP A 180 18.82 12.62 -7.83
CA ASP A 180 19.31 12.35 -6.49
C ASP A 180 20.80 11.96 -6.47
N ILE A 181 21.29 11.24 -7.49
CA ILE A 181 22.73 10.95 -7.65
C ILE A 181 23.49 12.19 -8.12
N ALA A 182 23.02 12.84 -9.19
CA ALA A 182 23.75 13.95 -9.80
C ALA A 182 24.01 15.14 -8.85
N ARG A 183 23.07 15.39 -7.92
CA ARG A 183 23.11 16.53 -7.00
C ARG A 183 23.82 16.27 -5.68
N ARG A 184 24.06 15.02 -5.29
CA ARG A 184 24.68 14.70 -3.99
C ARG A 184 26.21 14.65 -4.09
N PRO A 185 26.93 15.18 -3.09
CA PRO A 185 28.38 15.01 -3.03
C PRO A 185 28.74 13.56 -2.71
N LEU A 186 29.91 13.12 -3.18
CA LEU A 186 30.41 11.75 -3.01
C LEU A 186 30.40 11.28 -1.54
N ILE A 187 30.78 12.16 -0.62
CA ILE A 187 30.79 11.88 0.83
C ILE A 187 29.39 11.55 1.38
N GLU A 188 28.33 12.18 0.84
CA GLU A 188 26.95 11.87 1.20
C GLU A 188 26.50 10.53 0.59
N LEU A 189 26.95 10.21 -0.62
CA LEU A 189 26.68 8.90 -1.23
C LEU A 189 27.34 7.76 -0.44
N MET A 190 28.57 7.96 0.04
CA MET A 190 29.30 6.99 0.86
C MET A 190 28.73 6.83 2.28
N SER A 191 28.16 7.91 2.84
CA SER A 191 27.56 7.91 4.19
C SER A 191 26.04 7.63 4.19
N ALA A 192 25.43 7.40 3.04
CA ALA A 192 23.99 7.20 2.89
C ALA A 192 23.41 6.02 3.69
N GLU A 193 24.21 4.97 3.94
CA GLU A 193 23.81 3.84 4.81
C GLU A 193 23.75 4.22 6.30
N ARG A 194 24.40 5.33 6.71
CA ARG A 194 24.64 5.67 8.12
C ARG A 194 23.81 6.83 8.63
N ALA A 195 23.09 7.56 7.78
CA ALA A 195 22.32 8.73 8.20
C ALA A 195 21.10 8.29 9.03
N PRO A 196 21.08 8.52 10.36
CA PRO A 196 19.89 8.23 11.15
C PRO A 196 18.77 9.18 10.71
N GLU A 197 17.59 8.65 10.43
CA GLU A 197 16.38 9.45 10.24
C GLU A 197 16.04 10.11 11.58
N ARG A 198 16.59 11.32 11.82
CA ARG A 198 16.28 12.10 13.01
C ARG A 198 14.87 12.65 12.89
N MET A 199 14.04 12.34 13.88
CA MET A 199 12.70 12.90 14.03
C MET A 199 12.79 14.42 14.23
N ARG A 200 12.19 15.20 13.31
CA ARG A 200 12.04 16.65 13.44
C ARG A 200 10.56 16.99 13.51
N LEU A 201 9.99 16.95 14.72
CA LEU A 201 8.58 17.37 14.96
C LEU A 201 8.43 18.89 15.17
N GLY A 202 9.54 19.63 15.18
CA GLY A 202 9.55 21.05 15.55
C GLY A 202 9.31 21.27 17.05
N GLY A 203 9.23 22.54 17.45
CA GLY A 203 8.91 22.96 18.82
C GLY A 203 7.43 22.75 19.17
N GLN A 204 7.03 23.12 20.40
CA GLN A 204 5.66 22.90 20.91
C GLN A 204 4.59 23.58 20.04
N VAL A 205 4.85 24.80 19.54
CA VAL A 205 3.94 25.53 18.64
C VAL A 205 3.73 24.77 17.32
N ALA A 206 4.80 24.22 16.73
CA ALA A 206 4.71 23.44 15.50
C ALA A 206 3.90 22.15 15.69
N ARG A 207 4.05 21.49 16.85
CA ARG A 207 3.23 20.32 17.21
C ARG A 207 1.75 20.68 17.37
N GLY A 208 1.46 21.81 18.01
CA GLY A 208 0.10 22.33 18.12
C GLY A 208 -0.52 22.61 16.75
N GLY A 209 0.20 23.31 15.86
CA GLY A 209 -0.25 23.57 14.49
C GLY A 209 -0.50 22.30 13.68
N GLN A 210 0.38 21.29 13.79
CA GLN A 210 0.19 19.98 13.16
C GLN A 210 -1.06 19.25 13.69
N ALA A 211 -1.34 19.35 14.99
CA ALA A 211 -2.51 18.74 15.61
C ALA A 211 -3.81 19.39 15.14
N VAL A 212 -3.86 20.73 15.10
CA VAL A 212 -5.02 21.48 14.59
C VAL A 212 -5.25 21.17 13.12
N LEU A 213 -4.20 21.17 12.30
CA LEU A 213 -4.30 20.83 10.88
C LEU A 213 -4.84 19.40 10.66
N ALA A 214 -4.33 18.43 11.43
CA ALA A 214 -4.83 17.06 11.37
C ALA A 214 -6.30 16.95 11.77
N ALA A 215 -6.70 17.64 12.85
CA ALA A 215 -8.08 17.66 13.32
C ALA A 215 -9.04 18.29 12.30
N VAL A 216 -8.67 19.43 11.70
CA VAL A 216 -9.48 20.09 10.66
C VAL A 216 -9.65 19.19 9.44
N LEU A 217 -8.56 18.61 8.94
CA LEU A 217 -8.63 17.72 7.77
C LEU A 217 -9.47 16.47 8.05
N LEU A 218 -9.32 15.83 9.21
CA LEU A 218 -10.15 14.68 9.59
C LEU A 218 -11.61 15.09 9.78
N ALA A 219 -11.89 16.25 10.36
CA ALA A 219 -13.26 16.76 10.51
C ALA A 219 -13.93 17.00 9.15
N VAL A 220 -13.18 17.53 8.16
CA VAL A 220 -13.68 17.70 6.79
C VAL A 220 -13.96 16.33 6.14
N VAL A 221 -13.02 15.39 6.24
CA VAL A 221 -13.18 14.05 5.65
C VAL A 221 -14.34 13.30 6.31
N TRP A 222 -14.33 13.15 7.64
CA TRP A 222 -15.36 12.42 8.38
C TRP A 222 -16.72 13.12 8.35
N GLY A 223 -16.72 14.46 8.46
CA GLY A 223 -17.95 15.25 8.38
C GLY A 223 -18.60 15.14 7.01
N SER A 224 -17.82 15.13 5.92
CA SER A 224 -18.39 14.90 4.58
C SER A 224 -18.95 13.49 4.41
N CYS A 225 -18.33 12.44 4.98
CA CYS A 225 -18.91 11.08 4.96
C CYS A 225 -20.30 11.01 5.60
N VAL A 226 -20.49 11.71 6.73
CA VAL A 226 -21.72 11.63 7.54
C VAL A 226 -22.79 12.60 7.04
N PHE A 227 -22.44 13.86 6.82
CA PHE A 227 -23.41 14.92 6.57
C PHE A 227 -23.63 15.21 5.08
N GLN A 228 -22.66 14.90 4.21
CA GLN A 228 -22.71 15.23 2.78
C GLN A 228 -22.12 14.07 1.93
N PRO A 229 -22.74 12.87 1.98
CA PRO A 229 -22.20 11.65 1.37
C PRO A 229 -21.93 11.79 -0.13
N VAL A 230 -22.79 12.49 -0.87
CA VAL A 230 -22.63 12.75 -2.30
C VAL A 230 -21.38 13.61 -2.58
N TYR A 231 -21.11 14.62 -1.76
CA TYR A 231 -19.92 15.46 -1.87
C TYR A 231 -18.64 14.65 -1.61
N PHE A 232 -18.67 13.78 -0.60
CA PHE A 232 -17.53 12.89 -0.33
C PHE A 232 -17.19 12.00 -1.54
N ILE A 233 -18.21 11.39 -2.17
CA ILE A 233 -18.01 10.55 -3.37
C ILE A 233 -17.47 11.38 -4.54
N ALA A 234 -18.02 12.57 -4.79
CA ALA A 234 -17.58 13.44 -5.87
C ALA A 234 -16.12 13.91 -5.70
N PHE A 235 -15.68 14.11 -4.46
CA PHE A 235 -14.33 14.58 -4.12
C PHE A 235 -13.46 13.48 -3.49
N ILE A 236 -13.66 12.21 -3.87
CA ILE A 236 -13.00 11.07 -3.22
C ILE A 236 -11.47 11.11 -3.30
N ILE A 237 -10.91 11.58 -4.43
CA ILE A 237 -9.44 11.68 -4.61
C ILE A 237 -8.83 12.71 -3.64
N PRO A 238 -9.24 13.99 -3.63
CA PRO A 238 -8.68 14.95 -2.68
C PRO A 238 -8.99 14.58 -1.22
N MET A 239 -10.15 13.98 -0.94
CA MET A 239 -10.46 13.46 0.40
C MET A 239 -9.53 12.32 0.82
N GLY A 240 -9.18 11.40 -0.09
CA GLY A 240 -8.22 10.33 0.17
C GLY A 240 -6.81 10.85 0.48
N PHE A 241 -6.35 11.88 -0.25
CA PHE A 241 -5.08 12.56 0.06
C PHE A 241 -5.13 13.31 1.39
N ALA A 242 -6.23 14.02 1.68
CA ALA A 242 -6.44 14.69 2.96
C ALA A 242 -6.42 13.69 4.12
N ALA A 243 -7.12 12.55 3.98
CA ALA A 243 -7.13 11.46 4.94
C ALA A 243 -5.73 10.86 5.16
N CYS A 244 -4.96 10.60 4.08
CA CYS A 244 -3.58 10.11 4.18
C CYS A 244 -2.68 11.12 4.91
N PHE A 245 -2.76 12.39 4.53
CA PHE A 245 -1.92 13.44 5.12
C PHE A 245 -2.25 13.65 6.60
N ALA A 246 -3.52 13.77 6.94
CA ALA A 246 -3.98 13.94 8.31
C ALA A 246 -3.64 12.72 9.18
N THR A 247 -3.86 11.50 8.69
CA THR A 247 -3.49 10.26 9.39
C THR A 247 -1.97 10.19 9.60
N SER A 248 -1.16 10.68 8.66
CA SER A 248 0.30 10.74 8.83
C SER A 248 0.74 11.70 9.94
N LEU A 249 0.02 12.80 10.13
CA LEU A 249 0.25 13.75 11.21
C LEU A 249 -0.15 13.13 12.55
N VAL A 250 -1.33 12.51 12.60
CA VAL A 250 -1.80 11.78 13.79
C VAL A 250 -0.81 10.68 14.18
N ALA A 251 -0.29 9.90 13.23
CA ALA A 251 0.71 8.87 13.50
C ALA A 251 2.01 9.46 14.09
N ARG A 252 2.49 10.58 13.54
CA ARG A 252 3.69 11.28 14.04
C ARG A 252 3.50 11.86 15.45
N LEU A 253 2.37 12.52 15.70
CA LEU A 253 2.05 13.10 17.00
C LEU A 253 1.76 12.01 18.04
N GLY A 254 1.05 10.96 17.63
CA GLY A 254 0.71 9.81 18.45
C GLY A 254 1.94 9.04 18.91
N VAL A 255 2.89 8.76 18.02
CA VAL A 255 4.13 8.06 18.41
C VAL A 255 5.01 8.91 19.31
N ALA A 256 5.07 10.22 19.09
CA ALA A 256 5.82 11.14 19.94
C ALA A 256 5.24 11.20 21.36
N ALA A 257 3.92 11.37 21.46
CA ALA A 257 3.21 11.41 22.72
C ALA A 257 3.23 10.05 23.44
N TRP A 258 3.24 8.93 22.70
CA TRP A 258 3.45 7.60 23.25
C TRP A 258 4.88 7.43 23.80
N GLY A 259 5.90 7.89 23.07
CA GLY A 259 7.30 7.86 23.51
C GLY A 259 7.55 8.71 24.75
N GLU A 260 6.95 9.91 24.84
CA GLU A 260 7.00 10.76 26.03
C GLU A 260 6.34 10.11 27.25
N ARG A 261 5.16 9.51 27.08
CA ARG A 261 4.49 8.75 28.16
C ARG A 261 5.29 7.52 28.60
N ALA A 262 5.93 6.83 27.67
CA ALA A 262 6.80 5.70 27.99
C ALA A 262 8.00 6.14 28.82
N ARG A 263 8.64 7.26 28.46
CA ARG A 263 9.76 7.87 29.21
C ARG A 263 9.35 8.35 30.60
N GLY A 264 8.12 8.83 30.77
CA GLY A 264 7.59 9.25 32.07
C GLY A 264 7.44 8.12 33.10
N ARG A 265 7.36 6.86 32.65
CA ARG A 265 7.31 5.67 33.53
C ARG A 265 8.70 5.07 33.71
N SER A 266 9.55 5.76 34.50
CA SER A 266 10.98 5.46 34.65
C SER A 266 11.27 3.97 34.89
N GLU A 267 10.58 3.34 35.86
CA GLU A 267 10.82 1.93 36.22
C GLU A 267 10.64 0.96 35.04
N ARG A 268 9.61 1.15 34.21
CA ARG A 268 9.34 0.27 33.06
C ARG A 268 10.16 0.65 31.83
N TYR A 269 10.58 1.90 31.71
CA TYR A 269 11.32 2.38 30.55
C TYR A 269 12.74 1.80 30.49
N TRP A 270 13.38 1.69 31.65
CA TRP A 270 14.73 1.13 31.78
C TRP A 270 14.75 -0.40 31.93
N ASP A 271 13.59 -1.05 31.94
CA ASP A 271 13.48 -2.50 31.99
C ASP A 271 13.78 -3.16 30.63
N GLY A 272 14.81 -4.02 30.61
CA GLY A 272 15.26 -4.78 29.45
C GLY A 272 15.53 -3.90 28.22
N LEU A 273 14.90 -4.25 27.10
CA LEU A 273 15.06 -3.52 25.83
C LEU A 273 13.98 -2.44 25.61
N THR A 274 13.20 -2.06 26.63
CA THR A 274 12.07 -1.14 26.45
C THR A 274 12.50 0.22 25.88
N ALA A 275 13.54 0.84 26.45
CA ALA A 275 14.11 2.09 25.92
C ALA A 275 14.55 1.97 24.45
N PHE A 276 15.16 0.84 24.08
CA PHE A 276 15.55 0.54 22.70
C PHE A 276 14.34 0.39 21.79
N THR A 277 13.34 -0.40 22.19
CA THR A 277 12.11 -0.63 21.44
C THR A 277 11.36 0.68 21.19
N VAL A 278 11.18 1.51 22.22
CA VAL A 278 10.49 2.80 22.11
C VAL A 278 11.18 3.71 21.10
N ARG A 279 12.50 3.86 21.20
CA ARG A 279 13.27 4.70 20.27
C ARG A 279 13.22 4.18 18.83
N GLN A 280 13.25 2.87 18.62
CA GLN A 280 13.15 2.27 17.29
C GLN A 280 11.77 2.54 16.66
N VAL A 281 10.70 2.41 17.45
CA VAL A 281 9.32 2.73 17.01
C VAL A 281 9.15 4.20 16.68
N GLU A 282 9.61 5.09 17.56
CA GLU A 282 9.54 6.54 17.37
C GLU A 282 10.27 6.98 16.08
N ALA A 283 11.51 6.53 15.88
CA ALA A 283 12.29 6.85 14.69
C ALA A 283 11.62 6.36 13.41
N ARG A 284 11.12 5.12 13.41
CA ARG A 284 10.56 4.47 12.23
C ARG A 284 9.18 5.02 11.86
N VAL A 285 8.27 5.15 12.82
CA VAL A 285 6.95 5.76 12.54
C VAL A 285 7.15 7.19 12.06
N SER A 286 8.07 7.96 12.64
CA SER A 286 8.31 9.33 12.18
C SER A 286 8.80 9.41 10.74
N SER A 287 9.63 8.47 10.29
CA SER A 287 10.22 8.53 8.96
C SER A 287 9.37 7.91 7.87
N THR A 288 8.52 6.94 8.23
CA THR A 288 7.62 6.25 7.31
C THR A 288 6.14 6.54 7.54
N SER A 289 5.80 7.60 8.28
CA SER A 289 4.42 7.92 8.67
C SER A 289 3.46 8.06 7.48
N MET A 290 3.90 8.63 6.36
CA MET A 290 3.08 8.75 5.15
C MET A 290 2.70 7.39 4.57
N ALA A 291 3.63 6.44 4.57
CA ALA A 291 3.36 5.12 4.04
C ALA A 291 2.53 4.27 5.02
N LEU A 292 2.70 4.44 6.34
CA LEU A 292 1.79 3.85 7.33
C LEU A 292 0.36 4.42 7.22
N ALA A 293 0.24 5.73 6.99
CA ALA A 293 -1.04 6.39 6.77
C ALA A 293 -1.71 5.94 5.47
N CYS A 294 -0.93 5.74 4.41
CA CYS A 294 -1.43 5.15 3.16
C CYS A 294 -1.96 3.73 3.39
N VAL A 295 -1.24 2.87 4.13
CA VAL A 295 -1.74 1.53 4.51
C VAL A 295 -3.07 1.64 5.27
N CYS A 296 -3.15 2.53 6.26
CA CYS A 296 -4.37 2.78 7.03
C CYS A 296 -5.56 3.16 6.12
N VAL A 297 -5.39 4.15 5.25
CA VAL A 297 -6.46 4.60 4.33
C VAL A 297 -6.81 3.53 3.30
N LEU A 298 -5.83 2.77 2.79
CA LEU A 298 -6.09 1.67 1.86
C LEU A 298 -6.89 0.55 2.50
N VAL A 299 -6.60 0.19 3.76
CA VAL A 299 -7.40 -0.80 4.49
C VAL A 299 -8.83 -0.27 4.71
N ALA A 300 -8.98 1.00 5.07
CA ALA A 300 -10.31 1.59 5.30
C ALA A 300 -11.15 1.64 4.01
N VAL A 301 -10.57 2.18 2.92
CA VAL A 301 -11.24 2.19 1.61
C VAL A 301 -11.52 0.77 1.15
N ALA A 302 -10.61 -0.18 1.39
CA ALA A 302 -10.83 -1.58 1.04
C ALA A 302 -12.05 -2.18 1.74
N VAL A 303 -12.16 -2.00 3.06
CA VAL A 303 -13.29 -2.46 3.87
C VAL A 303 -14.58 -1.81 3.39
N CYS A 304 -14.61 -0.48 3.27
CA CYS A 304 -15.80 0.25 2.83
C CYS A 304 -16.27 -0.19 1.43
N MET A 305 -15.34 -0.38 0.49
CA MET A 305 -15.64 -0.83 -0.87
C MET A 305 -16.12 -2.27 -0.93
N MET A 306 -15.52 -3.17 -0.14
CA MET A 306 -15.99 -4.56 -0.06
C MET A 306 -17.38 -4.64 0.56
N VAL A 307 -17.64 -3.89 1.65
CA VAL A 307 -18.98 -3.85 2.26
C VAL A 307 -19.99 -3.30 1.26
N ALA A 308 -19.72 -2.15 0.62
CA ALA A 308 -20.61 -1.59 -0.40
C ALA A 308 -20.83 -2.57 -1.57
N GLY A 309 -19.77 -3.24 -2.02
CA GLY A 309 -19.84 -4.23 -3.08
C GLY A 309 -20.71 -5.44 -2.74
N PHE A 310 -20.56 -5.99 -1.53
CA PHE A 310 -21.41 -7.08 -1.05
C PHE A 310 -22.86 -6.64 -0.76
N VAL A 311 -23.07 -5.39 -0.32
CA VAL A 311 -24.41 -4.81 -0.15
C VAL A 311 -25.12 -4.75 -1.51
N PHE A 312 -24.46 -4.23 -2.54
CA PHE A 312 -25.04 -4.15 -3.90
C PHE A 312 -25.12 -5.48 -4.63
N SER A 313 -24.43 -6.52 -4.14
CA SER A 313 -24.46 -7.86 -4.73
C SER A 313 -25.42 -8.81 -4.02
N ILE A 314 -25.26 -9.02 -2.71
CA ILE A 314 -26.03 -9.97 -1.91
C ILE A 314 -27.21 -9.28 -1.25
N GLY A 315 -27.00 -8.07 -0.70
CA GLY A 315 -28.02 -7.34 0.05
C GLY A 315 -29.24 -6.93 -0.78
N LEU A 316 -29.08 -6.84 -2.11
CA LEU A 316 -30.17 -6.54 -3.04
C LEU A 316 -30.87 -7.77 -3.62
N ARG A 317 -30.52 -9.00 -3.22
CA ARG A 317 -31.15 -10.24 -3.73
C ARG A 317 -32.48 -10.57 -3.07
N THR A 318 -33.23 -9.57 -2.60
CA THR A 318 -34.58 -9.79 -2.08
C THR A 318 -35.56 -10.05 -3.24
N PRO A 319 -36.63 -10.85 -3.04
CA PRO A 319 -37.57 -11.18 -4.10
C PRO A 319 -38.15 -9.94 -4.80
N GLU A 320 -38.43 -8.89 -4.02
CA GLU A 320 -38.93 -7.61 -4.51
C GLU A 320 -37.92 -6.91 -5.44
N MET A 321 -36.66 -6.76 -4.99
CA MET A 321 -35.61 -6.08 -5.76
C MET A 321 -35.17 -6.85 -7.00
N VAL A 322 -35.22 -8.18 -6.96
CA VAL A 322 -34.99 -9.05 -8.12
C VAL A 322 -36.11 -8.89 -9.14
N SER A 323 -37.37 -8.91 -8.68
CA SER A 323 -38.52 -8.72 -9.58
C SER A 323 -38.56 -7.33 -10.23
N ALA A 324 -38.04 -6.31 -9.54
CA ALA A 324 -37.93 -4.94 -10.03
C ALA A 324 -36.70 -4.69 -10.93
N GLY A 325 -35.84 -5.69 -11.16
CA GLY A 325 -34.62 -5.56 -11.98
C GLY A 325 -33.48 -4.75 -11.34
N ILE A 326 -33.67 -4.24 -10.11
CA ILE A 326 -32.69 -3.40 -9.40
C ILE A 326 -31.44 -4.21 -9.03
N ALA A 327 -31.61 -5.46 -8.58
CA ALA A 327 -30.49 -6.33 -8.23
C ALA A 327 -29.55 -6.57 -9.42
N ALA A 328 -30.14 -6.84 -10.60
CA ALA A 328 -29.39 -7.08 -11.83
C ALA A 328 -28.67 -5.83 -12.32
N SER A 329 -29.31 -4.65 -12.23
CA SER A 329 -28.75 -3.39 -12.69
C SER A 329 -27.60 -2.89 -11.80
N MET A 330 -27.63 -3.19 -10.49
CA MET A 330 -26.58 -2.83 -9.52
C MET A 330 -25.43 -3.83 -9.44
N ALA A 331 -25.59 -5.05 -9.94
CA ALA A 331 -24.56 -6.11 -9.90
C ALA A 331 -23.17 -5.69 -10.43
N PRO A 332 -23.04 -4.90 -11.53
CA PRO A 332 -21.73 -4.42 -11.97
C PRO A 332 -21.03 -3.53 -10.92
N ILE A 333 -21.78 -2.68 -10.22
CA ILE A 333 -21.24 -1.84 -9.13
C ILE A 333 -20.81 -2.73 -7.96
N GLY A 334 -21.61 -3.74 -7.63
CA GLY A 334 -21.28 -4.75 -6.61
C GLY A 334 -19.96 -5.48 -6.88
N TYR A 335 -19.78 -5.95 -8.13
CA TYR A 335 -18.55 -6.61 -8.58
C TYR A 335 -17.35 -5.69 -8.45
N ILE A 336 -17.48 -4.45 -8.91
CA ILE A 336 -16.41 -3.47 -8.83
C ILE A 336 -16.06 -3.16 -7.36
N GLY A 337 -17.05 -3.00 -6.48
CA GLY A 337 -16.83 -2.77 -5.05
C GLY A 337 -16.03 -3.89 -4.38
N ILE A 338 -16.43 -5.15 -4.58
CA ILE A 338 -15.73 -6.32 -4.02
C ILE A 338 -14.31 -6.42 -4.58
N PHE A 339 -14.18 -6.27 -5.90
CA PHE A 339 -12.89 -6.36 -6.58
C PHE A 339 -11.93 -5.25 -6.14
N TYR A 340 -12.39 -3.99 -6.12
CA TYR A 340 -11.59 -2.82 -5.76
C TYR A 340 -11.19 -2.91 -4.28
N GLY A 341 -12.11 -3.37 -3.43
CA GLY A 341 -11.82 -3.66 -2.04
C GLY A 341 -10.68 -4.66 -1.87
N ALA A 342 -10.75 -5.80 -2.56
CA ALA A 342 -9.69 -6.81 -2.53
C ALA A 342 -8.34 -6.27 -3.04
N VAL A 343 -8.32 -5.53 -4.15
CA VAL A 343 -7.08 -4.94 -4.70
C VAL A 343 -6.45 -3.94 -3.74
N PHE A 344 -7.24 -3.04 -3.12
CA PHE A 344 -6.72 -2.08 -2.15
C PHE A 344 -6.19 -2.77 -0.89
N LEU A 345 -6.87 -3.82 -0.42
CA LEU A 345 -6.42 -4.60 0.73
C LEU A 345 -5.08 -5.30 0.45
N LEU A 346 -4.98 -5.95 -0.71
CA LEU A 346 -3.74 -6.58 -1.17
C LEU A 346 -2.61 -5.55 -1.36
N SER A 347 -2.93 -4.36 -1.86
CA SER A 347 -1.96 -3.26 -1.99
C SER A 347 -1.48 -2.78 -0.63
N ALA A 348 -2.37 -2.64 0.36
CA ALA A 348 -2.01 -2.27 1.72
C ALA A 348 -1.07 -3.30 2.35
N VAL A 349 -1.38 -4.59 2.17
CA VAL A 349 -0.53 -5.71 2.59
C VAL A 349 0.85 -5.63 1.93
N ALA A 350 0.93 -5.38 0.62
CA ALA A 350 2.20 -5.27 -0.10
C ALA A 350 3.04 -4.04 0.33
N VAL A 351 2.42 -2.88 0.56
CA VAL A 351 3.11 -1.70 1.09
C VAL A 351 3.69 -2.04 2.47
N LEU A 352 2.88 -2.64 3.35
CA LEU A 352 3.31 -3.00 4.70
C LEU A 352 4.43 -4.06 4.68
N ALA A 353 4.33 -5.04 3.77
CA ALA A 353 5.37 -6.05 3.52
C ALA A 353 6.74 -5.42 3.29
N LEU A 354 6.79 -4.53 2.31
CA LEU A 354 7.99 -3.87 1.88
C LEU A 354 8.55 -3.00 3.01
N GLN A 355 7.68 -2.31 3.76
CA GLN A 355 8.11 -1.56 4.93
C GLN A 355 8.76 -2.46 5.98
N GLN A 356 8.17 -3.61 6.30
CA GLN A 356 8.68 -4.53 7.32
C GLN A 356 9.99 -5.18 6.92
N LEU A 357 10.08 -5.70 5.70
CA LEU A 357 11.31 -6.31 5.20
C LEU A 357 12.45 -5.29 5.06
N SER A 358 12.15 -4.10 4.54
CA SER A 358 13.13 -2.99 4.48
C SER A 358 13.65 -2.66 5.87
N GLY A 359 12.74 -2.42 6.82
CA GLY A 359 13.09 -2.03 8.18
C GLY A 359 13.84 -3.12 8.94
N ALA A 360 13.53 -4.38 8.70
CA ALA A 360 14.24 -5.52 9.28
C ALA A 360 15.72 -5.53 8.88
N VAL A 361 16.00 -5.32 7.59
CA VAL A 361 17.38 -5.31 7.12
C VAL A 361 18.14 -4.07 7.65
N ASP A 362 17.48 -2.92 7.80
CA ASP A 362 18.09 -1.73 8.43
C ASP A 362 18.35 -1.95 9.93
N ALA A 363 17.44 -2.62 10.65
CA ALA A 363 17.55 -2.91 12.07
C ALA A 363 18.59 -4.00 12.40
N ARG A 364 18.92 -4.88 11.46
CA ARG A 364 19.87 -6.00 11.65
C ARG A 364 21.18 -5.56 12.29
N ARG A 365 21.73 -4.41 11.89
CA ARG A 365 22.98 -3.89 12.48
C ARG A 365 22.84 -3.55 13.95
N ALA A 366 21.73 -2.90 14.33
CA ALA A 366 21.49 -2.50 15.72
C ALA A 366 21.32 -3.73 16.63
N TYR A 367 20.58 -4.74 16.18
CA TYR A 367 20.43 -6.00 16.93
C TYR A 367 21.71 -6.85 16.97
N GLY A 368 22.53 -6.80 15.92
CA GLY A 368 23.87 -7.42 15.93
C GLY A 368 24.78 -6.82 17.02
N VAL A 369 24.76 -5.50 17.20
CA VAL A 369 25.49 -4.83 18.29
C VAL A 369 24.94 -5.24 19.66
N LEU A 370 23.62 -5.33 19.83
CA LEU A 370 23.03 -5.82 21.08
C LEU A 370 23.50 -7.24 21.41
N GLY A 371 23.57 -8.13 20.41
CA GLY A 371 24.11 -9.48 20.59
C GLY A 371 25.59 -9.48 21.00
N GLN A 372 26.41 -8.61 20.40
CA GLN A 372 27.83 -8.45 20.77
C GLN A 372 28.01 -7.90 22.20
N LEU A 373 27.06 -7.11 22.69
CA LEU A 373 27.02 -6.61 24.07
C LEU A 373 26.49 -7.64 25.08
N GLY A 374 26.17 -8.87 24.64
CA GLY A 374 25.69 -9.94 25.51
C GLY A 374 24.18 -9.91 25.80
N CYS A 375 23.38 -9.19 25.01
CA CYS A 375 21.93 -9.17 25.20
C CYS A 375 21.29 -10.53 24.88
N ASP A 376 20.39 -10.99 25.75
CA ASP A 376 19.66 -12.24 25.55
C ASP A 376 18.83 -12.24 24.27
N ARG A 377 18.89 -13.36 23.54
CA ARG A 377 18.11 -13.57 22.31
C ARG A 377 16.60 -13.52 22.56
N ALA A 378 16.14 -13.94 23.74
CA ALA A 378 14.74 -13.85 24.13
C ALA A 378 14.26 -12.40 24.22
N LEU A 379 15.05 -11.51 24.84
CA LEU A 379 14.76 -10.08 24.91
C LEU A 379 14.77 -9.43 23.53
N MET A 380 15.76 -9.76 22.69
CA MET A 380 15.81 -9.28 21.31
C MET A 380 14.58 -9.70 20.51
N ARG A 381 14.18 -10.98 20.59
CA ARG A 381 12.98 -11.51 19.93
C ARG A 381 11.72 -10.81 20.44
N ALA A 382 11.59 -10.60 21.75
CA ALA A 382 10.45 -9.89 22.33
C ALA A 382 10.38 -8.43 21.84
N SER A 383 11.52 -7.73 21.75
CA SER A 383 11.60 -6.38 21.17
C SER A 383 11.13 -6.38 19.72
N VAL A 384 11.63 -7.30 18.87
CA VAL A 384 11.21 -7.41 17.46
C VAL A 384 9.71 -7.65 17.35
N ARG A 385 9.16 -8.60 18.12
CA ARG A 385 7.72 -8.90 18.11
C ARG A 385 6.86 -7.73 18.54
N ARG A 386 7.24 -7.01 19.61
CA ARG A 386 6.53 -5.81 20.07
C ARG A 386 6.52 -4.73 19.00
N GLN A 387 7.65 -4.50 18.33
CA GLN A 387 7.74 -3.55 17.23
C GLN A 387 6.80 -3.93 16.09
N LEU A 388 6.85 -5.18 15.64
CA LEU A 388 5.99 -5.66 14.55
C LEU A 388 4.51 -5.60 14.92
N ALA A 389 4.13 -6.03 16.12
CA ALA A 389 2.75 -5.92 16.60
C ALA A 389 2.24 -4.48 16.53
N LEU A 390 3.04 -3.49 16.97
CA LEU A 390 2.66 -2.08 16.88
C LEU A 390 2.53 -1.59 15.43
N TYR A 391 3.43 -2.00 14.52
CA TYR A 391 3.37 -1.57 13.13
C TYR A 391 2.21 -2.20 12.32
N PHE A 392 1.67 -3.33 12.78
CA PHE A 392 0.48 -3.93 12.19
C PHE A 392 -0.81 -3.42 12.84
N ALA A 393 -0.82 -3.31 14.17
CA ALA A 393 -1.99 -2.88 14.92
C ALA A 393 -2.31 -1.40 14.68
N ALA A 394 -1.31 -0.52 14.58
CA ALA A 394 -1.56 0.92 14.45
C ALA A 394 -2.26 1.29 13.12
N PRO A 395 -1.82 0.83 11.93
CA PRO A 395 -2.55 1.07 10.69
C PRO A 395 -3.95 0.43 10.67
N LEU A 396 -4.10 -0.78 11.22
CA LEU A 396 -5.40 -1.45 11.30
C LEU A 396 -6.37 -0.70 12.22
N ALA A 397 -5.94 -0.31 13.42
CA ALA A 397 -6.75 0.47 14.34
C ALA A 397 -7.15 1.83 13.74
N GLY A 398 -6.20 2.50 13.05
CA GLY A 398 -6.51 3.72 12.32
C GLY A 398 -7.54 3.50 11.21
N ALA A 399 -7.44 2.38 10.49
CA ALA A 399 -8.38 2.04 9.43
C ALA A 399 -9.78 1.84 10.00
N LEU A 400 -9.91 1.11 11.10
CA LEU A 400 -11.19 0.91 11.79
C LEU A 400 -11.82 2.23 12.24
N VAL A 401 -11.02 3.21 12.67
CA VAL A 401 -11.54 4.55 13.00
C VAL A 401 -12.09 5.26 11.75
N HIS A 402 -11.41 5.18 10.62
CA HIS A 402 -11.94 5.71 9.35
C HIS A 402 -13.19 4.96 8.89
N ASP A 403 -13.21 3.63 9.06
CA ASP A 403 -14.34 2.78 8.70
C ASP A 403 -15.60 3.10 9.49
N VAL A 404 -15.50 3.58 10.73
CA VAL A 404 -16.70 4.08 11.46
C VAL A 404 -17.44 5.11 10.62
N PHE A 405 -16.73 6.08 10.05
CA PHE A 405 -17.33 7.14 9.24
C PHE A 405 -17.66 6.68 7.80
N GLY A 406 -16.79 5.87 7.20
CA GLY A 406 -17.04 5.30 5.87
C GLY A 406 -18.24 4.36 5.84
N LEU A 407 -18.46 3.57 6.89
CA LEU A 407 -19.61 2.67 7.00
C LEU A 407 -20.92 3.41 7.25
N PHE A 408 -20.91 4.63 7.81
CA PHE A 408 -22.12 5.48 7.82
C PHE A 408 -22.57 5.81 6.39
N LEU A 409 -21.63 6.15 5.49
CA LEU A 409 -21.93 6.37 4.07
C LEU A 409 -22.50 5.10 3.43
N VAL A 410 -21.88 3.94 3.66
CA VAL A 410 -22.36 2.67 3.09
C VAL A 410 -23.72 2.29 3.65
N ALA A 411 -23.98 2.51 4.95
CA ALA A 411 -25.26 2.27 5.58
C ALA A 411 -26.36 3.17 5.02
N PHE A 412 -26.06 4.45 4.75
CA PHE A 412 -26.96 5.37 4.08
C PHE A 412 -27.37 4.85 2.69
N LEU A 413 -26.40 4.41 1.88
CA LEU A 413 -26.66 3.84 0.56
C LEU A 413 -27.46 2.53 0.64
N ALA A 414 -27.11 1.66 1.58
CA ALA A 414 -27.80 0.39 1.81
C ALA A 414 -29.28 0.61 2.16
N PHE A 415 -29.55 1.53 3.09
CA PHE A 415 -30.91 1.87 3.51
C PHE A 415 -31.71 2.53 2.38
N ALA A 416 -31.09 3.47 1.64
CA ALA A 416 -31.73 4.16 0.52
C ALA A 416 -32.17 3.20 -0.60
N LEU A 417 -31.45 2.09 -0.78
CA LEU A 417 -31.75 1.07 -1.80
C LEU A 417 -32.54 -0.13 -1.25
N GLY A 418 -32.91 -0.14 0.03
CA GLY A 418 -33.63 -1.25 0.66
C GLY A 418 -32.82 -2.55 0.76
N ALA A 419 -31.49 -2.46 0.86
CA ALA A 419 -30.63 -3.62 0.97
C ALA A 419 -30.70 -4.28 2.36
N GLU A 420 -30.76 -5.60 2.40
CA GLU A 420 -30.78 -6.39 3.64
C GLU A 420 -29.40 -6.95 4.01
N GLY A 421 -29.24 -7.40 5.26
CA GLY A 421 -28.04 -8.13 5.69
C GLY A 421 -26.79 -7.28 5.95
N LEU A 422 -26.91 -5.95 5.99
CA LEU A 422 -25.77 -5.02 6.19
C LEU A 422 -24.87 -5.41 7.36
N PHE A 423 -25.43 -5.70 8.54
CA PHE A 423 -24.63 -6.04 9.73
C PHE A 423 -23.81 -7.32 9.56
N ALA A 424 -24.39 -8.34 8.91
CA ALA A 424 -23.68 -9.59 8.63
C ALA A 424 -22.56 -9.39 7.61
N ILE A 425 -22.81 -8.58 6.58
CA ILE A 425 -21.80 -8.21 5.57
C ILE A 425 -20.64 -7.45 6.23
N VAL A 426 -20.94 -6.42 7.04
CA VAL A 426 -19.93 -5.64 7.76
C VAL A 426 -19.09 -6.55 8.67
N ALA A 427 -19.74 -7.40 9.46
CA ALA A 427 -19.04 -8.33 10.35
C ALA A 427 -18.14 -9.31 9.57
N GLY A 428 -18.63 -9.86 8.46
CA GLY A 428 -17.87 -10.77 7.60
C GLY A 428 -16.65 -10.11 6.97
N VAL A 429 -16.81 -8.91 6.40
CA VAL A 429 -15.70 -8.15 5.78
C VAL A 429 -14.65 -7.75 6.80
N LEU A 430 -15.08 -7.27 7.98
CA LEU A 430 -14.15 -6.91 9.06
C LEU A 430 -13.41 -8.15 9.59
N ALA A 431 -14.11 -9.26 9.82
CA ALA A 431 -13.49 -10.50 10.28
C ALA A 431 -12.46 -11.03 9.26
N PHE A 432 -12.80 -11.01 7.97
CA PHE A 432 -11.87 -11.36 6.89
C PHE A 432 -10.65 -10.44 6.88
N THR A 433 -10.86 -9.12 6.99
CA THR A 433 -9.77 -8.12 6.95
C THR A 433 -8.83 -8.28 8.13
N VAL A 434 -9.36 -8.43 9.35
CA VAL A 434 -8.57 -8.67 10.56
C VAL A 434 -7.84 -10.02 10.48
N GLY A 435 -8.52 -11.07 10.02
CA GLY A 435 -7.93 -12.40 9.83
C GLY A 435 -6.78 -12.39 8.83
N LEU A 436 -6.96 -11.74 7.68
CA LEU A 436 -5.92 -11.58 6.67
C LEU A 436 -4.72 -10.80 7.21
N MET A 437 -4.96 -9.67 7.90
CA MET A 437 -3.89 -8.87 8.49
C MET A 437 -3.15 -9.60 9.61
N ALA A 438 -3.84 -10.42 10.40
CA ALA A 438 -3.24 -11.25 11.44
C ALA A 438 -2.37 -12.38 10.86
N ALA A 439 -2.89 -13.12 9.86
CA ALA A 439 -2.15 -14.15 9.15
C ALA A 439 -0.90 -13.56 8.48
N TYR A 440 -1.07 -12.43 7.80
CA TYR A 440 0.03 -11.72 7.16
C TYR A 440 1.06 -11.19 8.17
N GLY A 441 0.60 -10.68 9.31
CA GLY A 441 1.45 -10.27 10.44
C GLY A 441 2.29 -11.41 11.00
N ALA A 442 1.71 -12.60 11.16
CA ALA A 442 2.42 -13.79 11.63
C ALA A 442 3.51 -14.25 10.65
N ILE A 443 3.19 -14.30 9.35
CA ILE A 443 4.15 -14.64 8.28
C ILE A 443 5.32 -13.64 8.29
N THR A 444 5.00 -12.34 8.38
CA THR A 444 5.97 -11.27 8.39
C THR A 444 6.86 -11.32 9.64
N ALA A 445 6.28 -11.62 10.81
CA ALA A 445 7.03 -11.78 12.05
C ALA A 445 8.11 -12.84 11.94
N HIS A 446 7.76 -14.00 11.38
CA HIS A 446 8.72 -15.08 11.17
C HIS A 446 9.83 -14.70 10.20
N ALA A 447 9.48 -14.02 9.10
CA ALA A 447 10.46 -13.55 8.12
C ALA A 447 11.42 -12.51 8.71
N VAL A 448 10.91 -11.53 9.47
CA VAL A 448 11.70 -10.46 10.08
C VAL A 448 12.61 -11.00 11.18
N GLU A 449 12.13 -11.92 12.03
CA GLU A 449 12.96 -12.55 13.07
C GLU A 449 14.20 -13.23 12.47
N ARG A 450 14.03 -13.96 11.35
CA ARG A 450 15.13 -14.63 10.65
C ARG A 450 16.16 -13.66 10.05
N VAL A 451 15.73 -12.45 9.68
CA VAL A 451 16.60 -11.42 9.09
C VAL A 451 17.36 -10.63 10.15
N VAL A 452 16.69 -10.30 11.27
CA VAL A 452 17.21 -9.37 12.27
C VAL A 452 18.07 -10.06 13.31
N LEU A 453 17.65 -11.23 13.80
CA LEU A 453 18.33 -11.87 14.92
C LEU A 453 19.65 -12.50 14.45
N PRO A 454 20.78 -12.21 15.11
CA PRO A 454 22.03 -12.93 14.83
C PRO A 454 21.83 -14.43 15.07
N LEU A 455 22.56 -15.25 14.29
CA LEU A 455 22.50 -16.70 14.38
C LEU A 455 22.96 -17.18 15.75
#